data_AF-A0A0R2CL56-F1
#
_entry.id   AF-A0A0R2CL56-F1
#
_cell.length_a   1.000
_cell.length_b   1.000
_cell.length_c   1.000
_cell.angle_alpha   90.00
_cell.angle_beta   90.00
_cell.angle_gamma   90.00
#
_symmetry.space_group_name_H-M   'P 1'
#
loop_
_entity.id
_entity.type
_entity.pdbx_description
1 polymer ?
#
loop_
_entity_poly.entity_id
_entity_poly.type
_entity_poly.pdbx_seq_one_letter_code
_entity_poly.pdbx_strand_id
1 'polypeptide(L)'
;MKDQITFDLRQAEILSAQGKFYQANKLLKKCYRQKKNFRINYLLFSNFLALKDYSMAVATAEEYLTAYVADNDYLKQLFLAMGKAALFLKMRKLFIYFEQYMNQSEKSLFRRMIDQAEKQANQQFTSLCQSQSKKISFWPVPAQRQLVEKILHLPLADFLVLSKRIMAMRTVHPLVKSELLDNLRALKIQTKYNLSFLNGKNIMVIPSELHDFKNSKLRKQFAVYFSHFSDQQLANLQKKEVFLKLQLLYPFEDRIAKFDHNWLAIFLGKKDELAEKDQKDWCLLLETYLSEWNI
;
A
#
# COMPACT_ATOMS: atom_id res chain seq x y z
N MET A 1 -0.04 8.08 39.81
CA MET A 1 0.08 7.58 38.41
C MET A 1 0.73 8.60 37.47
N LYS A 2 0.35 9.89 37.48
CA LYS A 2 1.01 10.95 36.68
C LYS A 2 2.52 11.07 36.97
N ASP A 3 2.92 10.94 38.23
CA ASP A 3 4.34 11.10 38.63
C ASP A 3 5.24 9.98 38.11
N GLN A 4 4.71 8.76 38.01
CA GLN A 4 5.46 7.61 37.47
C GLN A 4 5.73 7.77 35.97
N ILE A 5 4.78 8.32 35.20
CA ILE A 5 4.98 8.54 33.76
C ILE A 5 6.06 9.59 33.54
N THR A 6 6.02 10.67 34.30
CA THR A 6 7.02 11.74 34.23
C THR A 6 8.41 11.22 34.62
N PHE A 7 8.49 10.40 35.67
CA PHE A 7 9.73 9.75 36.07
C PHE A 7 10.27 8.81 34.98
N ASP A 8 9.44 7.88 34.48
CA ASP A 8 9.83 6.90 33.46
C ASP A 8 10.27 7.60 32.16
N LEU A 9 9.60 8.70 31.77
CA LEU A 9 9.96 9.50 30.60
C LEU A 9 11.32 10.17 30.78
N ARG A 10 11.56 10.79 31.94
CA ARG A 10 12.86 11.42 32.24
C ARG A 10 13.99 10.40 32.25
N GLN A 11 13.75 9.21 32.81
CA GLN A 11 14.72 8.13 32.78
C GLN A 11 14.99 7.64 31.35
N ALA A 12 13.95 7.53 30.53
CA ALA A 12 14.13 7.16 29.13
C ALA A 12 14.96 8.20 28.35
N GLU A 13 14.75 9.49 28.59
CA GLU A 13 15.54 10.57 27.98
C GLU A 13 17.02 10.50 28.40
N ILE A 14 17.30 10.23 29.68
CA ILE A 14 18.67 10.02 30.18
C ILE A 14 19.31 8.80 29.49
N LEU A 15 18.58 7.69 29.38
CA LEU A 15 19.08 6.49 28.71
C LEU A 15 19.35 6.73 27.22
N SER A 16 18.49 7.48 26.52
CA SER A 16 18.71 7.91 25.15
C SER A 16 19.97 8.77 25.02
N ALA A 17 20.17 9.74 25.90
CA ALA A 17 21.37 10.59 25.92
C ALA A 17 22.66 9.78 26.21
N GLN A 18 22.56 8.68 26.97
CA GLN A 18 23.66 7.75 27.23
C GLN A 18 23.88 6.71 26.11
N GLY A 19 23.14 6.77 25.01
CA GLY A 19 23.22 5.78 23.92
C GLY A 19 22.59 4.41 24.25
N LYS A 20 21.89 4.28 25.38
CA LYS A 20 21.21 3.05 25.81
C LYS A 20 19.82 2.92 25.18
N PHE A 21 19.76 3.01 23.85
CA PHE A 21 18.51 3.16 23.08
C PHE A 21 17.52 2.01 23.26
N TYR A 22 17.98 0.76 23.41
CA TYR A 22 17.08 -0.38 23.65
C TYR A 22 16.33 -0.24 24.99
N GLN A 23 17.05 0.14 26.05
CA GLN A 23 16.49 0.33 27.39
C GLN A 23 15.55 1.55 27.40
N ALA A 24 15.97 2.63 26.76
CA ALA A 24 15.13 3.82 26.55
C ALA A 24 13.83 3.46 25.83
N ASN A 25 13.89 2.69 24.74
CA ASN A 25 12.69 2.26 24.00
C ASN A 25 11.75 1.38 24.80
N LYS A 26 12.26 0.51 25.69
CA LYS A 26 11.41 -0.28 26.58
C LYS A 26 10.58 0.63 27.50
N LEU A 27 11.20 1.64 28.09
CA LEU A 27 10.51 2.63 28.93
C LEU A 27 9.56 3.52 28.11
N LEU A 28 10.01 4.04 26.97
CA LEU A 28 9.17 4.88 26.12
C LEU A 28 7.92 4.13 25.62
N LYS A 29 8.02 2.85 25.26
CA LYS A 29 6.86 2.02 24.90
C LYS A 29 5.86 1.90 26.06
N LYS A 30 6.36 1.78 27.30
CA LYS A 30 5.51 1.78 28.50
C LYS A 30 4.81 3.14 28.68
N CYS A 31 5.56 4.24 28.60
CA CYS A 31 5.01 5.60 28.66
C CYS A 31 3.97 5.84 27.55
N TYR A 32 4.25 5.38 26.33
CA TYR A 32 3.39 5.57 25.16
C TYR A 32 2.05 4.82 25.28
N ARG A 33 2.06 3.60 25.85
CA ARG A 33 0.83 2.85 26.16
C ARG A 33 -0.05 3.57 27.18
N GLN A 34 0.54 4.34 28.09
CA GLN A 34 -0.19 5.07 29.13
C GLN A 34 -0.65 6.45 28.69
N LYS A 35 0.17 7.16 27.89
CA LYS A 35 -0.15 8.50 27.37
C LYS A 35 0.45 8.69 25.98
N LYS A 36 -0.33 8.43 24.93
CA LYS A 36 0.09 8.75 23.56
C LYS A 36 0.21 10.25 23.37
N ASN A 37 1.34 10.69 22.84
CA ASN A 37 1.57 12.06 22.36
C ASN A 37 2.78 12.09 21.43
N PHE A 38 2.93 13.18 20.69
CA PHE A 38 3.99 13.34 19.70
C PHE A 38 5.41 13.32 20.31
N ARG A 39 5.64 13.91 21.49
CA ARG A 39 6.97 13.90 22.12
C ARG A 39 7.49 12.48 22.35
N ILE A 40 6.66 11.61 22.93
CA ILE A 40 7.05 10.21 23.18
C ILE A 40 7.22 9.46 21.86
N ASN A 41 6.34 9.71 20.88
CA ASN A 41 6.45 9.14 19.54
C ASN A 41 7.80 9.51 18.87
N TYR A 42 8.18 10.78 18.93
CA TYR A 42 9.41 11.28 18.32
C TYR A 42 10.66 10.76 19.04
N LEU A 43 10.63 10.59 20.37
CA LEU A 43 11.71 9.94 21.11
C LEU A 43 11.87 8.46 20.69
N LEU A 44 10.76 7.72 20.54
CA LEU A 44 10.79 6.35 20.02
C LEU A 44 11.38 6.30 18.62
N PHE A 45 10.90 7.16 17.72
CA PHE A 45 11.41 7.31 16.36
C PHE A 45 12.92 7.57 16.34
N SER A 46 13.38 8.55 17.11
CA SER A 46 14.80 8.94 17.18
C SER A 46 15.68 7.81 17.70
N ASN A 47 15.21 7.08 18.72
CA ASN A 47 15.92 5.90 19.21
C ASN A 47 15.95 4.75 18.20
N PHE A 48 14.87 4.53 17.45
CA PHE A 48 14.86 3.52 16.37
C PHE A 48 15.83 3.89 15.25
N LEU A 49 15.92 5.18 14.89
CA LEU A 49 16.94 5.68 13.97
C LEU A 49 18.36 5.38 14.46
N ALA A 50 18.64 5.66 15.74
CA ALA A 50 19.95 5.41 16.33
C ALA A 50 20.30 3.91 16.38
N LEU A 51 19.29 3.05 16.55
CA LEU A 51 19.41 1.59 16.46
C LEU A 51 19.48 1.06 15.01
N LYS A 52 19.37 1.94 14.00
CA LYS A 52 19.26 1.58 12.57
C LYS A 52 18.05 0.69 12.24
N ASP A 53 17.05 0.66 13.12
CA ASP A 53 15.78 -0.03 12.88
C ASP A 53 14.84 0.92 12.13
N TYR A 54 15.18 1.17 10.86
CA TYR A 54 14.49 2.17 10.04
C TYR A 54 13.03 1.81 9.77
N SER A 55 12.71 0.52 9.67
CA SER A 55 11.34 0.04 9.50
C SER A 55 10.47 0.38 10.71
N MET A 56 10.96 0.13 11.93
CA MET A 56 10.25 0.53 13.14
C MET A 56 10.19 2.03 13.34
N ALA A 57 11.22 2.77 12.92
CA ALA A 57 11.19 4.23 12.94
C ALA A 57 10.03 4.74 12.07
N VAL A 58 9.96 4.32 10.80
CA VAL A 58 8.89 4.75 9.89
C VAL A 58 7.50 4.34 10.41
N ALA A 59 7.34 3.10 10.85
CA ALA A 59 6.06 2.64 11.44
C ALA A 59 5.63 3.47 12.66
N THR A 60 6.59 3.89 13.49
CA THR A 60 6.33 4.77 14.64
C THR A 60 5.87 6.15 14.17
N ALA A 61 6.56 6.75 13.21
CA ALA A 61 6.25 8.08 12.71
C ALA A 61 4.86 8.17 12.04
N GLU A 62 4.40 7.08 11.42
CA GLU A 62 3.09 7.01 10.77
C GLU A 62 1.91 7.30 11.70
N GLU A 63 2.02 6.98 12.99
CA GLU A 63 0.97 7.31 13.99
C GLU A 63 0.78 8.83 14.17
N TYR A 64 1.79 9.64 13.85
CA TYR A 64 1.78 11.10 13.98
C TYR A 64 2.24 11.79 12.70
N LEU A 65 1.94 11.21 11.53
CA LEU A 65 2.47 11.66 10.25
C LEU A 65 2.30 13.17 10.01
N THR A 66 1.14 13.74 10.39
CA THR A 66 0.85 15.17 10.27
C THR A 66 1.86 16.05 11.01
N ALA A 67 2.33 15.64 12.18
CA ALA A 67 3.33 16.37 12.95
C ALA A 67 4.72 16.28 12.30
N TYR A 68 5.07 15.14 11.68
CA TYR A 68 6.33 15.01 10.95
C TYR A 68 6.35 15.82 9.66
N VAL A 69 5.24 15.90 8.92
CA VAL A 69 5.19 16.66 7.66
C VAL A 69 5.05 18.18 7.87
N ALA A 70 4.60 18.61 9.05
CA ALA A 70 4.44 20.03 9.37
C ALA A 70 5.77 20.75 9.65
N ASP A 71 6.84 20.00 9.94
CA ASP A 71 8.17 20.53 10.26
C ASP A 71 9.21 19.93 9.32
N ASN A 72 10.00 20.78 8.67
CA ASN A 72 10.97 20.35 7.68
C ASN A 72 12.07 19.45 8.26
N ASP A 73 12.47 19.62 9.52
CA ASP A 73 13.52 18.81 10.13
C ASP A 73 13.02 17.43 10.56
N TYR A 74 11.78 17.34 11.05
CA TYR A 74 11.13 16.05 11.26
C TYR A 74 10.88 15.32 9.93
N LEU A 75 10.46 16.04 8.89
CA LEU A 75 10.23 15.46 7.58
C LEU A 75 11.52 14.93 6.96
N LYS A 76 12.64 15.66 7.07
CA LYS A 76 13.96 15.19 6.61
C LYS A 76 14.35 13.87 7.27
N GLN A 77 14.17 13.76 8.59
CA GLN A 77 14.50 12.53 9.31
C GLN A 77 13.58 11.37 8.91
N LEU A 78 12.29 11.64 8.72
CA LEU A 78 11.36 10.64 8.21
C LEU A 78 11.77 10.16 6.80
N PHE A 79 12.17 11.07 5.93
CA PHE A 79 12.63 10.77 4.57
C PHE A 79 13.93 9.96 4.58
N LEU A 80 14.86 10.27 5.50
CA LEU A 80 16.06 9.46 5.73
C LEU A 80 15.68 8.04 6.17
N ALA A 81 14.77 7.90 7.13
CA ALA A 81 14.29 6.61 7.61
C ALA A 81 13.66 5.78 6.47
N MET A 82 12.78 6.40 5.68
CA MET A 82 12.13 5.76 4.53
C MET A 82 13.14 5.30 3.48
N GLY A 83 14.13 6.13 3.15
CA GLY A 83 15.18 5.78 2.20
C GLY A 83 16.01 4.59 2.67
N LYS A 84 16.40 4.56 3.96
CA LYS A 84 17.17 3.45 4.55
C LYS A 84 16.35 2.17 4.73
N ALA A 85 15.03 2.29 4.87
CA ALA A 85 14.09 1.16 4.90
C ALA A 85 13.67 0.68 3.49
N ALA A 86 14.26 1.21 2.41
CA ALA A 86 13.88 0.91 1.02
C ALA A 86 12.37 1.13 0.74
N LEU A 87 11.79 2.17 1.33
CA LEU A 87 10.38 2.56 1.15
C LEU A 87 10.25 3.68 0.09
N PHE A 88 10.94 3.53 -1.05
CA PHE A 88 11.08 4.60 -2.06
C PHE A 88 9.73 5.04 -2.64
N LEU A 89 8.86 4.10 -3.00
CA LEU A 89 7.54 4.44 -3.54
C LEU A 89 6.67 5.16 -2.51
N LYS A 90 6.76 4.78 -1.23
CA LYS A 90 6.04 5.45 -0.14
C LYS A 90 6.55 6.88 0.05
N MET A 91 7.87 7.06 0.03
CA MET A 91 8.53 8.37 0.09
C MET A 91 8.07 9.29 -1.06
N ARG A 92 8.00 8.76 -2.29
CA ARG A 92 7.49 9.51 -3.46
C ARG A 92 6.01 9.85 -3.35
N LYS A 93 5.17 8.90 -2.95
CA LYS A 93 3.72 9.16 -2.76
C LYS A 93 3.49 10.23 -1.70
N LEU A 94 4.23 10.18 -0.60
CA LEU A 94 4.15 11.19 0.45
C LEU A 94 4.58 12.57 -0.10
N PHE A 95 5.68 12.63 -0.85
CA PHE A 95 6.11 13.86 -1.54
C PHE A 95 5.05 14.43 -2.47
N ILE A 96 4.47 13.61 -3.34
CA ILE A 96 3.39 14.03 -4.27
C ILE A 96 2.16 14.56 -3.51
N TYR A 97 1.88 14.02 -2.32
CA TYR A 97 0.75 14.47 -1.51
C TYR A 97 0.97 15.88 -0.94
N PHE A 98 2.19 16.18 -0.47
CA PHE A 98 2.47 17.46 0.20
C PHE A 98 3.12 18.51 -0.70
N GLU A 99 3.64 18.16 -1.88
CA GLU A 99 4.44 19.09 -2.70
C GLU A 99 3.68 20.39 -3.04
N GLN A 100 2.35 20.34 -3.13
CA GLN A 100 1.52 21.53 -3.36
C GLN A 100 1.61 22.58 -2.25
N TYR A 101 1.98 22.18 -1.03
CA TYR A 101 2.12 23.06 0.14
C TYR A 101 3.55 23.55 0.36
N MET A 102 4.50 23.14 -0.50
CA MET A 102 5.91 23.48 -0.38
C MET A 102 6.34 24.61 -1.32
N ASN A 103 7.30 25.41 -0.85
CA ASN A 103 8.03 26.34 -1.70
C ASN A 103 9.03 25.61 -2.61
N GLN A 104 9.63 26.32 -3.57
CA GLN A 104 10.53 25.70 -4.56
C GLN A 104 11.83 25.15 -3.96
N SER A 105 12.35 25.77 -2.90
CA SER A 105 13.55 25.32 -2.20
C SER A 105 13.30 23.99 -1.49
N GLU A 106 12.17 23.89 -0.77
CA GLU A 106 11.72 22.66 -0.11
C GLU A 106 11.49 21.53 -1.11
N LYS A 107 10.77 21.80 -2.21
CA LYS A 107 10.57 20.84 -3.29
C LYS A 107 11.89 20.30 -3.81
N SER A 108 12.84 21.19 -4.09
CA SER A 108 14.16 20.83 -4.59
C SER A 108 14.98 20.03 -3.58
N LEU A 109 14.86 20.34 -2.29
CA LEU A 109 15.51 19.61 -1.21
C LEU A 109 14.98 18.17 -1.11
N PHE A 110 13.67 18.00 -0.94
CA PHE A 110 13.08 16.68 -0.76
C PHE A 110 13.17 15.81 -2.01
N ARG A 111 13.07 16.41 -3.21
CA ARG A 111 13.33 15.69 -4.47
C ARG A 111 14.76 15.16 -4.52
N ARG A 112 15.77 15.96 -4.15
CA ARG A 112 17.16 15.49 -4.07
C ARG A 112 17.33 14.37 -3.05
N MET A 113 16.68 14.42 -1.90
CA MET A 113 16.73 13.34 -0.91
C MET A 113 16.16 12.04 -1.44
N ILE A 114 15.02 12.10 -2.15
CA ILE A 114 14.43 10.92 -2.81
C ILE A 114 15.41 10.34 -3.83
N ASP A 115 15.93 11.17 -4.73
CA ASP A 115 16.81 10.72 -5.80
C ASP A 115 18.13 10.14 -5.25
N GLN A 116 18.65 10.71 -4.16
CA GLN A 116 19.81 10.16 -3.45
C GLN A 116 19.51 8.81 -2.80
N ALA A 117 18.35 8.66 -2.14
CA ALA A 117 17.94 7.40 -1.53
C ALA A 117 17.81 6.29 -2.60
N GLU A 118 17.18 6.60 -3.74
CA GLU A 118 17.04 5.66 -4.85
C GLU A 118 18.38 5.28 -5.50
N LYS A 119 19.32 6.24 -5.64
CA LYS A 119 20.68 5.94 -6.12
C LYS A 119 21.46 5.01 -5.19
N GLN A 120 21.14 5.02 -3.90
CA GLN A 120 21.75 4.13 -2.90
C GLN A 120 21.03 2.78 -2.77
N ALA A 121 20.02 2.51 -3.60
CA ALA A 121 19.30 1.25 -3.56
C ALA A 121 20.21 0.05 -3.85
N ASN A 122 19.89 -1.08 -3.23
CA ASN A 122 20.66 -2.31 -3.39
C ASN A 122 20.51 -2.85 -4.82
N GLN A 123 21.60 -2.76 -5.60
CA GLN A 123 21.64 -3.24 -6.98
C GLN A 123 21.48 -4.76 -7.10
N GLN A 124 21.94 -5.54 -6.12
CA GLN A 124 21.75 -7.00 -6.11
C GLN A 124 20.27 -7.36 -5.93
N PHE A 125 19.58 -6.67 -5.01
CA PHE A 125 18.14 -6.83 -4.80
C PHE A 125 17.34 -6.48 -6.05
N THR A 126 17.70 -5.36 -6.70
CA THR A 126 17.09 -4.91 -7.96
C THR A 126 17.28 -5.96 -9.07
N SER A 127 18.51 -6.44 -9.25
CA SER A 127 18.84 -7.46 -10.26
C SER A 127 18.10 -8.77 -10.02
N LEU A 128 17.96 -9.18 -8.75
CA LEU A 128 17.17 -10.36 -8.37
C LEU A 128 15.71 -10.19 -8.76
N CYS A 129 15.09 -9.06 -8.42
CA CYS A 129 13.70 -8.77 -8.79
C CYS A 129 13.53 -8.77 -10.32
N GLN A 130 14.42 -8.12 -11.06
CA GLN A 130 14.40 -8.09 -12.53
C GLN A 130 14.50 -9.49 -13.15
N SER A 131 15.35 -10.36 -12.59
CA SER A 131 15.53 -11.74 -13.03
C SER A 131 14.27 -12.59 -12.76
N GLN A 132 13.77 -12.57 -11.52
CA GLN A 132 12.59 -13.32 -11.08
C GLN A 132 11.35 -12.95 -11.89
N SER A 133 11.16 -11.66 -12.15
CA SER A 133 10.02 -11.14 -12.90
C SER A 133 10.03 -11.47 -14.40
N LYS A 134 11.11 -12.04 -14.96
CA LYS A 134 11.08 -12.67 -16.29
C LYS A 134 10.31 -13.99 -16.30
N LYS A 135 10.22 -14.67 -15.15
CA LYS A 135 9.61 -16.01 -14.98
C LYS A 135 8.30 -16.00 -14.20
N ILE A 136 7.86 -14.82 -13.71
CA ILE A 136 6.64 -14.66 -12.89
C ILE A 136 5.40 -15.31 -13.52
N SER A 137 5.30 -15.29 -14.85
CA SER A 137 4.21 -15.90 -15.61
C SER A 137 4.01 -17.40 -15.40
N PHE A 138 5.04 -18.10 -14.92
CA PHE A 138 5.01 -19.55 -14.67
C PHE A 138 4.86 -19.90 -13.18
N TRP A 139 4.73 -18.89 -12.32
CA TRP A 139 4.70 -19.08 -10.88
C TRP A 139 3.27 -19.20 -10.37
N PRO A 140 3.04 -19.97 -9.29
CA PRO A 140 1.76 -19.99 -8.60
C PRO A 140 1.45 -18.60 -8.02
N VAL A 141 0.16 -18.28 -7.88
CA VAL A 141 -0.32 -16.95 -7.46
C VAL A 141 0.32 -16.44 -6.15
N PRO A 142 0.50 -17.26 -5.10
CA PRO A 142 1.19 -16.82 -3.88
C PRO A 142 2.62 -16.34 -4.14
N ALA A 143 3.36 -17.00 -5.03
CA ALA A 143 4.72 -16.60 -5.39
C ALA A 143 4.73 -15.33 -6.28
N GLN A 144 3.73 -15.15 -7.14
CA GLN A 144 3.56 -13.90 -7.89
C GLN A 144 3.34 -12.71 -6.93
N ARG A 145 2.48 -12.89 -5.92
CA ARG A 145 2.21 -11.88 -4.89
C ARG A 145 3.48 -11.52 -4.11
N GLN A 146 4.21 -12.51 -3.60
CA GLN A 146 5.46 -12.26 -2.87
C GLN A 146 6.50 -11.50 -3.70
N LEU A 147 6.57 -11.76 -5.01
CA LEU A 147 7.45 -11.01 -5.89
C LEU A 147 6.97 -9.56 -6.06
N VAL A 148 5.66 -9.33 -6.19
CA VAL A 148 5.15 -7.96 -6.29
C VAL A 148 5.35 -7.18 -5.00
N GLU A 149 5.17 -7.79 -3.83
CA GLU A 149 5.52 -7.18 -2.54
C GLU A 149 6.99 -6.70 -2.54
N LYS A 150 7.92 -7.49 -3.08
CA LYS A 150 9.34 -7.08 -3.25
C LYS A 150 9.52 -5.95 -4.28
N ILE A 151 8.81 -6.01 -5.40
CA ILE A 151 8.86 -4.98 -6.45
C ILE A 151 8.44 -3.60 -5.92
N LEU A 152 7.52 -3.55 -4.95
CA LEU A 152 7.10 -2.29 -4.30
C LEU A 152 8.22 -1.61 -3.50
N HIS A 153 9.31 -2.32 -3.18
CA HIS A 153 10.50 -1.78 -2.52
C HIS A 153 11.59 -1.32 -3.50
N LEU A 154 11.35 -1.41 -4.80
CA LEU A 154 12.31 -0.95 -5.80
C LEU A 154 12.29 0.58 -5.95
N PRO A 155 13.41 1.18 -6.40
CA PRO A 155 13.42 2.55 -6.91
C PRO A 155 12.36 2.75 -7.99
N LEU A 156 11.88 3.99 -8.16
CA LEU A 156 10.83 4.30 -9.12
C LEU A 156 11.15 3.79 -10.54
N ALA A 157 12.36 4.04 -11.04
CA ALA A 157 12.73 3.65 -12.40
C ALA A 157 12.55 2.14 -12.65
N ASP A 158 13.06 1.31 -11.75
CA ASP A 158 12.92 -0.15 -11.82
C ASP A 158 11.47 -0.60 -11.64
N PHE A 159 10.77 -0.01 -10.67
CA PHE A 159 9.35 -0.28 -10.46
C PHE A 159 8.51 -0.04 -11.72
N LEU A 160 8.74 1.06 -12.44
CA LEU A 160 8.02 1.38 -13.69
C LEU A 160 8.30 0.33 -14.79
N VAL A 161 9.56 -0.07 -14.96
CA VAL A 161 9.95 -1.08 -15.95
C VAL A 161 9.26 -2.42 -15.67
N LEU A 162 9.34 -2.89 -14.42
CA LEU A 162 8.78 -4.19 -14.05
C LEU A 162 7.25 -4.16 -14.10
N SER A 163 6.63 -3.09 -13.62
CA SER A 163 5.17 -2.92 -13.69
C SER A 163 4.69 -2.96 -15.14
N LYS A 164 5.37 -2.26 -16.06
CA LYS A 164 4.97 -2.24 -17.48
C LYS A 164 5.00 -3.62 -18.11
N ARG A 165 6.01 -4.43 -17.78
CA ARG A 165 6.11 -5.81 -18.28
C ARG A 165 5.05 -6.72 -17.66
N ILE A 166 4.87 -6.66 -16.34
CA ILE A 166 3.92 -7.52 -15.62
C ILE A 166 2.48 -7.25 -16.05
N MET A 167 2.12 -5.99 -16.25
CA MET A 167 0.76 -5.59 -16.64
C MET A 167 0.30 -6.21 -17.97
N ALA A 168 1.22 -6.41 -18.90
CA ALA A 168 0.93 -6.99 -20.22
C ALA A 168 0.84 -8.53 -20.22
N MET A 169 1.23 -9.21 -19.14
CA MET A 169 1.27 -10.67 -19.07
C MET A 169 -0.10 -11.27 -18.75
N ARG A 170 -0.68 -12.08 -19.65
CA ARG A 170 -1.99 -12.71 -19.43
C ARG A 170 -2.05 -13.63 -18.22
N THR A 171 -0.97 -14.35 -17.92
CA THR A 171 -0.92 -15.36 -16.84
C THR A 171 -0.66 -14.79 -15.45
N VAL A 172 -0.37 -13.48 -15.36
CA VAL A 172 -0.25 -12.84 -14.04
C VAL A 172 -1.63 -12.52 -13.52
N HIS A 173 -1.87 -12.91 -12.26
CA HIS A 173 -3.15 -12.80 -11.60
C HIS A 173 -3.69 -11.34 -11.59
N PRO A 174 -4.98 -11.10 -11.86
CA PRO A 174 -5.52 -9.74 -11.96
C PRO A 174 -5.34 -8.89 -10.69
N LEU A 175 -5.42 -9.47 -9.48
CA LEU A 175 -5.18 -8.73 -8.24
C LEU A 175 -3.74 -8.22 -8.10
N VAL A 176 -2.77 -8.99 -8.60
CA VAL A 176 -1.36 -8.57 -8.63
C VAL A 176 -1.18 -7.35 -9.54
N LYS A 177 -1.83 -7.36 -10.69
CA LYS A 177 -1.86 -6.22 -11.61
C LYS A 177 -2.58 -5.01 -11.01
N SER A 178 -3.71 -5.25 -10.33
CA SER A 178 -4.50 -4.21 -9.66
C SER A 178 -3.68 -3.48 -8.60
N GLU A 179 -2.88 -4.21 -7.81
CA GLU A 179 -1.97 -3.62 -6.82
C GLU A 179 -0.89 -2.73 -7.48
N LEU A 180 -0.23 -3.22 -8.53
CA LEU A 180 0.74 -2.42 -9.28
C LEU A 180 0.09 -1.17 -9.89
N LEU A 181 -1.11 -1.32 -10.43
CA LEU A 181 -1.85 -0.24 -11.08
C LEU A 181 -2.26 0.85 -10.08
N ASP A 182 -2.73 0.48 -8.89
CA ASP A 182 -3.05 1.45 -7.82
C ASP A 182 -1.79 2.20 -7.35
N ASN A 183 -0.65 1.51 -7.28
CA ASN A 183 0.64 2.15 -6.99
C ASN A 183 1.03 3.18 -8.07
N LEU A 184 0.92 2.81 -9.35
CA LEU A 184 1.18 3.71 -10.49
C LEU A 184 0.23 4.92 -10.50
N ARG A 185 -1.06 4.71 -10.21
CA ARG A 185 -2.06 5.77 -10.08
C ARG A 185 -1.68 6.74 -8.96
N ALA A 186 -1.39 6.21 -7.76
CA ALA A 186 -1.00 7.03 -6.62
C ALA A 186 0.31 7.82 -6.85
N LEU A 187 1.20 7.30 -7.71
CA LEU A 187 2.41 7.98 -8.16
C LEU A 187 2.18 8.97 -9.32
N LYS A 188 0.91 9.17 -9.75
CA LYS A 188 0.50 10.07 -10.85
C LYS A 188 1.24 9.80 -12.16
N ILE A 189 1.48 8.53 -12.50
CA ILE A 189 2.19 8.14 -13.73
C ILE A 189 1.31 8.37 -14.97
N GLN A 190 1.80 9.22 -15.89
CA GLN A 190 1.09 9.60 -17.12
C GLN A 190 1.42 8.70 -18.32
N THR A 191 2.44 7.86 -18.23
CA THR A 191 2.81 6.95 -19.32
C THR A 191 1.73 5.91 -19.53
N LYS A 192 1.44 5.58 -20.80
CA LYS A 192 0.49 4.52 -21.17
C LYS A 192 1.04 3.12 -20.84
N TYR A 193 0.16 2.28 -20.28
CA TYR A 193 0.42 0.87 -19.97
C TYR A 193 -0.53 -0.01 -20.78
N ASN A 194 -0.03 -1.15 -21.26
CA ASN A 194 -0.86 -2.21 -21.82
C ASN A 194 -1.25 -3.16 -20.70
N LEU A 195 -2.53 -3.19 -20.35
CA LEU A 195 -3.11 -4.06 -19.33
C LEU A 195 -3.77 -5.27 -19.99
N SER A 196 -3.26 -6.46 -19.71
CA SER A 196 -3.97 -7.71 -20.00
C SER A 196 -5.03 -7.92 -18.91
N PHE A 197 -6.27 -7.56 -19.23
CA PHE A 197 -7.42 -7.58 -18.32
C PHE A 197 -7.91 -9.02 -18.07
N LEU A 198 -8.76 -9.22 -17.04
CA LEU A 198 -9.17 -10.58 -16.63
C LEU A 198 -9.94 -11.36 -17.70
N ASN A 199 -10.57 -10.68 -18.65
CA ASN A 199 -11.23 -11.31 -19.81
C ASN A 199 -10.26 -11.62 -20.96
N GLY A 200 -8.94 -11.47 -20.74
CA GLY A 200 -7.88 -11.70 -21.72
C GLY A 200 -7.70 -10.57 -22.74
N LYS A 201 -8.54 -9.53 -22.72
CA LYS A 201 -8.37 -8.38 -23.63
C LYS A 201 -7.22 -7.49 -23.17
N ASN A 202 -6.45 -7.00 -24.13
CA ASN A 202 -5.41 -6.01 -23.91
C ASN A 202 -6.02 -4.62 -24.02
N ILE A 203 -5.89 -3.82 -22.97
CA ILE A 203 -6.49 -2.49 -22.86
C ILE A 203 -5.39 -1.49 -22.51
N MET A 204 -5.35 -0.38 -23.24
CA MET A 204 -4.44 0.72 -22.92
C MET A 204 -5.02 1.56 -21.78
N VAL A 205 -4.21 1.80 -20.75
CA VAL A 205 -4.57 2.62 -19.59
C VAL A 205 -3.50 3.66 -19.29
N ILE A 206 -3.92 4.81 -18.77
CA ILE A 206 -3.03 5.84 -18.21
C ILE A 206 -3.27 5.85 -16.70
N PRO A 207 -2.32 5.37 -15.87
CA PRO A 207 -2.56 5.20 -14.44
C PRO A 207 -3.03 6.47 -13.72
N SER A 208 -2.50 7.65 -14.06
CA SER A 208 -2.89 8.92 -13.45
C SER A 208 -4.34 9.34 -13.71
N GLU A 209 -4.98 8.79 -14.74
CA GLU A 209 -6.38 9.08 -15.10
C GLU A 209 -7.37 8.12 -14.43
N LEU A 210 -6.86 7.06 -13.79
CA LEU A 210 -7.70 6.07 -13.12
C LEU A 210 -8.22 6.62 -11.79
N HIS A 211 -9.44 6.24 -11.45
CA HIS A 211 -10.02 6.57 -10.16
C HIS A 211 -9.38 5.77 -9.04
N ASP A 212 -9.49 6.29 -7.83
CA ASP A 212 -9.12 5.58 -6.61
C ASP A 212 -10.15 4.48 -6.32
N PHE A 213 -9.75 3.22 -6.48
CA PHE A 213 -10.60 2.05 -6.18
C PHE A 213 -11.21 2.12 -4.79
N LYS A 214 -10.44 2.58 -3.79
CA LYS A 214 -10.94 2.62 -2.41
C LYS A 214 -12.12 3.58 -2.25
N ASN A 215 -12.18 4.58 -3.12
CA ASN A 215 -13.18 5.64 -3.10
C ASN A 215 -14.18 5.57 -4.27
N SER A 216 -14.18 4.47 -5.04
CA SER A 216 -15.09 4.28 -6.16
C SER A 216 -16.55 4.27 -5.72
N LYS A 217 -17.44 4.66 -6.63
CA LYS A 217 -18.87 4.80 -6.32
C LYS A 217 -19.47 3.45 -5.94
N LEU A 218 -19.22 2.42 -6.76
CA LEU A 218 -19.75 1.09 -6.53
C LEU A 218 -19.28 0.48 -5.20
N ARG A 219 -17.99 0.63 -4.86
CA ARG A 219 -17.45 0.16 -3.58
C ARG A 219 -18.10 0.85 -2.38
N LYS A 220 -18.34 2.16 -2.46
CA LYS A 220 -19.05 2.92 -1.41
C LYS A 220 -20.50 2.45 -1.26
N GLN A 221 -21.20 2.19 -2.35
CA GLN A 221 -22.58 1.69 -2.30
C GLN A 221 -22.67 0.33 -1.60
N PHE A 222 -21.81 -0.62 -1.96
CA PHE A 222 -21.74 -1.91 -1.25
C PHE A 222 -21.27 -1.75 0.21
N ALA A 223 -20.37 -0.80 0.51
CA ALA A 223 -19.96 -0.54 1.89
C ALA A 223 -21.14 -0.11 2.78
N VAL A 224 -22.02 0.74 2.25
CA VAL A 224 -23.25 1.19 2.94
C VAL A 224 -24.23 0.02 3.07
N TYR A 225 -24.46 -0.75 2.01
CA TYR A 225 -25.33 -1.93 2.03
C TYR A 225 -24.97 -2.89 3.17
N PHE A 226 -23.70 -3.30 3.28
CA PHE A 226 -23.26 -4.21 4.34
C PHE A 226 -23.30 -3.60 5.75
N SER A 227 -23.29 -2.27 5.88
CA SER A 227 -23.35 -1.61 7.19
C SER A 227 -24.72 -1.72 7.86
N HIS A 228 -25.78 -2.03 7.11
CA HIS A 228 -27.16 -2.11 7.61
C HIS A 228 -27.57 -3.51 8.10
N PHE A 229 -26.68 -4.50 8.01
CA PHE A 229 -26.96 -5.86 8.48
C PHE A 229 -26.87 -5.95 10.01
N SER A 230 -27.74 -6.75 10.62
CA SER A 230 -27.70 -7.02 12.06
C SER A 230 -26.49 -7.89 12.43
N ASP A 231 -26.22 -8.95 11.64
CA ASP A 231 -25.03 -9.77 11.79
C ASP A 231 -23.81 -9.10 11.14
N GLN A 232 -23.08 -8.34 11.95
CA GLN A 232 -21.87 -7.65 11.52
C GLN A 232 -20.70 -8.60 11.22
N GLN A 233 -20.68 -9.83 11.74
CA GLN A 233 -19.60 -10.77 11.45
C GLN A 233 -19.74 -11.32 10.03
N LEU A 234 -20.92 -11.85 9.70
CA LEU A 234 -21.23 -12.36 8.37
C LEU A 234 -21.14 -11.24 7.31
N ALA A 235 -21.69 -10.06 7.60
CA ALA A 235 -21.63 -8.92 6.69
C ALA A 235 -20.19 -8.50 6.37
N ASN A 236 -19.28 -8.55 7.35
CA ASN A 236 -17.87 -8.23 7.14
C ASN A 236 -17.14 -9.28 6.28
N LEU A 237 -17.48 -10.56 6.39
CA LEU A 237 -16.93 -11.62 5.54
C LEU A 237 -17.38 -11.44 4.09
N GLN A 238 -18.69 -11.30 3.87
CA GLN A 238 -19.28 -11.06 2.55
C GLN A 238 -18.75 -9.77 1.91
N LYS A 239 -18.64 -8.69 2.69
CA LYS A 239 -18.07 -7.42 2.23
C LYS A 239 -16.63 -7.57 1.75
N LYS A 240 -15.79 -8.34 2.45
CA LYS A 240 -14.41 -8.59 2.02
C LYS A 240 -14.38 -9.33 0.69
N GLU A 241 -15.21 -10.35 0.53
CA GLU A 241 -15.32 -11.12 -0.71
C GLU A 241 -15.78 -10.26 -1.88
N VAL A 242 -16.86 -9.49 -1.71
CA VAL A 242 -17.37 -8.56 -2.72
C VAL A 242 -16.29 -7.55 -3.11
N PHE A 243 -15.57 -6.98 -2.14
CA PHE A 243 -14.51 -6.02 -2.43
C PHE A 243 -13.33 -6.62 -3.17
N LEU A 244 -12.99 -7.88 -2.89
CA LEU A 244 -11.93 -8.57 -3.59
C LEU A 244 -12.32 -8.86 -5.04
N LYS A 245 -13.56 -9.28 -5.28
CA LYS A 245 -14.09 -9.47 -6.63
C LYS A 245 -14.28 -8.17 -7.41
N LEU A 246 -14.66 -7.08 -6.75
CA LEU A 246 -14.63 -5.75 -7.36
C LEU A 246 -13.21 -5.34 -7.75
N GLN A 247 -12.21 -5.66 -6.92
CA GLN A 247 -10.82 -5.35 -7.20
C GLN A 247 -10.27 -6.14 -8.40
N LEU A 248 -10.77 -7.36 -8.65
CA LEU A 248 -10.48 -8.11 -9.89
C LEU A 248 -10.90 -7.34 -11.14
N LEU A 249 -12.00 -6.58 -11.05
CA LEU A 249 -12.54 -5.79 -12.16
C LEU A 249 -11.87 -4.42 -12.34
N TYR A 250 -10.98 -4.02 -11.42
CA TYR A 250 -10.28 -2.73 -11.51
C TYR A 250 -9.41 -2.64 -12.78
N PRO A 251 -9.43 -1.51 -13.53
CA PRO A 251 -10.06 -0.23 -13.23
C PRO A 251 -11.41 0.01 -13.91
N PHE A 252 -12.16 -1.04 -14.25
CA PHE A 252 -13.39 -0.96 -15.02
C PHE A 252 -14.62 -1.44 -14.25
N GLU A 253 -14.52 -1.57 -12.93
CA GLU A 253 -15.60 -2.11 -12.09
C GLU A 253 -16.89 -1.29 -12.19
N ASP A 254 -16.79 0.04 -12.24
CA ASP A 254 -17.95 0.94 -12.38
C ASP A 254 -18.58 0.90 -13.80
N ARG A 255 -17.87 0.33 -14.79
CA ARG A 255 -18.37 0.18 -16.18
C ARG A 255 -18.97 -1.21 -16.43
N ILE A 256 -18.43 -2.21 -15.75
CA ILE A 256 -18.82 -3.62 -15.91
C ILE A 256 -19.98 -3.94 -14.96
N ALA A 257 -19.84 -3.56 -13.70
CA ALA A 257 -20.76 -3.93 -12.64
C ALA A 257 -21.68 -2.78 -12.22
N LYS A 258 -22.83 -3.14 -11.66
CA LYS A 258 -23.83 -2.20 -11.15
C LYS A 258 -24.16 -2.56 -9.70
N PHE A 259 -24.71 -1.59 -8.98
CA PHE A 259 -25.27 -1.85 -7.65
C PHE A 259 -26.70 -2.35 -7.81
N ASP A 260 -26.85 -3.67 -8.00
CA ASP A 260 -28.14 -4.36 -8.10
C ASP A 260 -28.05 -5.78 -7.51
N HIS A 261 -29.20 -6.45 -7.46
CA HIS A 261 -29.30 -7.79 -6.88
C HIS A 261 -28.49 -8.84 -7.65
N ASN A 262 -28.45 -8.76 -8.99
CA ASN A 262 -27.75 -9.73 -9.83
C ASN A 262 -26.23 -9.63 -9.62
N TRP A 263 -25.67 -8.42 -9.61
CA TRP A 263 -24.25 -8.22 -9.35
C TRP A 263 -23.87 -8.57 -7.92
N LEU A 264 -24.75 -8.33 -6.94
CA LEU A 264 -24.53 -8.82 -5.58
C LEU A 264 -24.48 -10.36 -5.55
N ALA A 265 -25.40 -11.05 -6.23
CA ALA A 265 -25.39 -12.51 -6.33
C ALA A 265 -24.13 -13.04 -7.04
N ILE A 266 -23.69 -12.41 -8.13
CA ILE A 266 -22.42 -12.68 -8.81
C ILE A 266 -21.24 -12.55 -7.84
N PHE A 267 -21.17 -11.45 -7.08
CA PHE A 267 -20.08 -11.23 -6.14
C PHE A 267 -20.14 -12.12 -4.89
N LEU A 268 -21.27 -12.76 -4.60
CA LEU A 268 -21.41 -13.73 -3.51
C LEU A 268 -21.36 -15.18 -3.98
N GLY A 269 -21.07 -15.43 -5.27
CA GLY A 269 -20.97 -16.78 -5.81
C GLY A 269 -22.30 -17.51 -5.95
N LYS A 270 -23.43 -16.79 -5.89
CA LYS A 270 -24.77 -17.36 -5.86
C LYS A 270 -25.32 -17.62 -7.26
N LYS A 271 -24.71 -18.56 -7.97
CA LYS A 271 -25.01 -18.87 -9.37
C LYS A 271 -26.46 -19.27 -9.62
N ASP A 272 -27.11 -19.91 -8.65
CA ASP A 272 -28.49 -20.39 -8.76
C ASP A 272 -29.52 -19.27 -8.74
N GLU A 273 -29.18 -18.09 -8.20
CA GLU A 273 -30.03 -16.90 -8.20
C GLU A 273 -29.99 -16.15 -9.55
N LEU A 274 -29.13 -16.56 -10.50
CA LEU A 274 -28.91 -15.89 -11.78
C LEU A 274 -29.71 -16.57 -12.90
N ALA A 275 -30.41 -15.76 -13.70
CA ALA A 275 -31.17 -16.26 -14.85
C ALA A 275 -30.32 -16.29 -16.14
N GLU A 276 -29.57 -15.23 -16.40
CA GLU A 276 -28.84 -15.04 -17.66
C GLU A 276 -27.52 -15.79 -17.70
N LYS A 277 -27.17 -16.33 -18.87
CA LYS A 277 -25.91 -17.04 -19.10
C LYS A 277 -24.69 -16.14 -18.84
N ASP A 278 -24.72 -14.91 -19.35
CA ASP A 278 -23.59 -13.98 -19.20
C ASP A 278 -23.30 -13.65 -17.72
N GLN A 279 -24.34 -13.57 -16.88
CA GLN A 279 -24.18 -13.35 -15.44
C GLN A 279 -23.55 -14.57 -14.76
N LYS A 280 -23.97 -15.78 -15.15
CA LYS A 280 -23.37 -17.04 -14.67
C LYS A 280 -21.91 -17.17 -15.07
N ASP A 281 -21.55 -16.72 -16.28
CA ASP A 281 -20.18 -16.73 -16.78
C ASP A 281 -19.30 -15.75 -15.98
N TRP A 282 -19.80 -14.56 -15.65
CA TRP A 282 -19.11 -13.63 -14.74
C TRP A 282 -18.92 -14.19 -13.35
N CYS A 283 -19.95 -14.81 -12.78
CA CYS A 283 -19.88 -15.48 -11.48
C CYS A 283 -18.76 -16.53 -11.50
N LEU A 284 -18.76 -17.44 -12.48
CA LEU A 284 -17.75 -18.49 -12.59
C LEU A 284 -16.33 -17.94 -12.77
N LEU A 285 -16.17 -16.90 -13.61
CA LEU A 285 -14.88 -16.27 -13.87
C LEU A 285 -14.29 -15.66 -12.59
N LEU A 286 -15.10 -14.93 -11.83
CA LEU A 286 -14.66 -14.30 -10.58
C LEU A 286 -14.37 -15.33 -9.48
N GLU A 287 -15.17 -16.39 -9.38
CA GLU A 287 -14.88 -17.52 -8.48
C GLU A 287 -13.55 -18.19 -8.82
N THR A 288 -13.28 -18.44 -10.10
CA THR A 288 -12.04 -19.08 -10.56
C THR A 288 -10.83 -18.29 -10.09
N TYR A 289 -10.77 -16.98 -10.39
CA TYR A 289 -9.67 -16.13 -9.92
C TYR A 289 -9.61 -16.01 -8.40
N LEU A 290 -10.75 -15.94 -7.72
CA LEU A 290 -10.75 -15.86 -6.26
C LEU A 290 -10.21 -17.14 -5.62
N SER A 291 -10.55 -18.31 -6.16
CA SER A 291 -10.01 -19.59 -5.70
C SER A 291 -8.50 -19.68 -5.89
N GLU A 292 -7.96 -19.22 -7.03
CA GLU A 292 -6.52 -19.14 -7.26
C GLU A 292 -5.79 -18.25 -6.25
N TRP A 293 -6.48 -17.23 -5.72
CA TRP A 293 -5.94 -16.29 -4.74
C TRP A 293 -5.92 -16.81 -3.31
N ASN A 294 -6.85 -17.71 -2.96
CA ASN A 294 -7.03 -18.23 -1.59
C ASN A 294 -6.24 -19.53 -1.31
N ILE A 295 -5.44 -20.00 -2.27
CA ILE A 295 -4.52 -21.16 -2.13
C ILE A 295 -3.20 -20.74 -1.48
#